data_AF-A0A9E1B636-F1
#
_entry.id   AF-A0A9E1B636-F1
#
_cell.length_a   1.000
_cell.length_b   1.000
_cell.length_c   1.000
_cell.angle_alpha   90.00
_cell.angle_beta   90.00
_cell.angle_gamma   90.00
#
_symmetry.space_group_name_H-M   'P 1'
#
loop_
_entity.id
_entity.type
_entity.pdbx_description
1 polymer ?
#
loop_
_entity_poly.entity_id
_entity_poly.type
_entity_poly.pdbx_seq_one_letter_code
_entity_poly.pdbx_strand_id
1 'polypeptide(L)'
;MSEEAQRRALQNQIWSIANEVRGAVDGWDFKQYVLGTLFYRFISENFTDYIEAGDDSIDYASMGDDEIDDEQKRVIIEEKGYFIYPSQLFKNVVKNASNNANLNTDLDQIFKSIEGSAAGFESEQDIKGLFADFDTTSNRLGNSVADKNRRLAAVLNGVAGLDFGDFKDNHIDLFGDAYEFLISNYAANAGKSGGEFFTPQNVSKLISELAMHGQESVNKIYDPACGSGSLLLQAKKRFDKHEVEQGFFGQEINHTTFNLARMNMFLHNINYSKFYIELG
;
A
#
# COMPACT_ATOMS: atom_id res chain seq x y z
N MET A 1 13.04 8.85 16.75
CA MET A 1 12.50 7.74 17.59
C MET A 1 13.29 6.48 17.27
N SER A 2 13.36 5.47 18.15
CA SER A 2 13.94 4.16 17.75
C SER A 2 12.97 3.37 16.88
N GLU A 3 13.47 2.45 16.05
CA GLU A 3 12.66 1.55 15.22
C GLU A 3 11.59 0.82 16.04
N GLU A 4 11.96 0.28 17.21
CA GLU A 4 11.01 -0.36 18.13
C GLU A 4 9.92 0.57 18.67
N ALA A 5 10.22 1.87 18.83
CA ALA A 5 9.24 2.85 19.27
C ALA A 5 8.25 3.18 18.14
N GLN A 6 8.73 3.32 16.90
CA GLN A 6 7.89 3.51 15.71
C GLN A 6 7.00 2.28 15.47
N ARG A 7 7.55 1.07 15.55
CA ARG A 7 6.80 -0.19 15.40
C ARG A 7 5.70 -0.33 16.45
N ARG A 8 5.99 -0.01 17.72
CA ARG A 8 4.95 -0.02 18.78
C ARG A 8 3.88 1.03 18.56
N ALA A 9 4.25 2.24 18.14
CA ALA A 9 3.28 3.30 17.83
C ALA A 9 2.33 2.87 16.70
N LEU A 10 2.88 2.29 15.62
CA LEU A 10 2.12 1.70 14.51
C LEU A 10 1.13 0.64 15.00
N GLN A 11 1.62 -0.35 15.75
CA GLN A 11 0.78 -1.44 16.26
C GLN A 11 -0.34 -0.93 17.17
N ASN A 12 -0.04 0.02 18.06
CA ASN A 12 -1.02 0.63 18.96
C ASN A 12 -2.09 1.39 18.17
N GLN A 13 -1.70 2.14 17.15
CA GLN A 13 -2.65 2.89 16.34
C GLN A 13 -3.52 1.95 15.51
N ILE A 14 -2.94 0.94 14.82
CA ILE A 14 -3.72 -0.09 14.12
C ILE A 14 -4.73 -0.75 15.07
N TRP A 15 -4.31 -1.07 16.29
CA TRP A 15 -5.20 -1.63 17.30
C TRP A 15 -6.30 -0.66 17.75
N SER A 16 -6.00 0.64 17.86
CA SER A 16 -6.98 1.69 18.16
C SER A 16 -8.08 1.72 17.09
N ILE A 17 -7.69 1.76 15.82
CA ILE A 17 -8.63 1.72 14.67
C ILE A 17 -9.47 0.44 14.75
N ALA A 18 -8.82 -0.70 14.98
CA ALA A 18 -9.48 -2.00 15.12
C ALA A 18 -10.53 -2.01 16.23
N ASN A 19 -10.33 -1.27 17.33
CA ASN A 19 -11.30 -1.17 18.42
C ASN A 19 -12.51 -0.31 18.03
N GLU A 20 -12.30 0.77 17.29
CA GLU A 20 -13.36 1.69 16.86
C GLU A 20 -14.29 1.05 15.81
N VAL A 21 -13.73 0.21 14.94
CA VAL A 21 -14.49 -0.53 13.93
C VAL A 21 -14.92 -1.93 14.40
N ARG A 22 -14.55 -2.35 15.63
CA ARG A 22 -14.84 -3.69 16.16
C ARG A 22 -16.35 -3.93 16.25
N GLY A 23 -16.76 -5.19 16.07
CA GLY A 23 -18.12 -5.66 16.31
C GLY A 23 -19.00 -5.86 15.08
N ALA A 24 -18.67 -5.30 13.91
CA ALA A 24 -19.38 -5.60 12.64
C ALA A 24 -18.48 -6.21 11.55
N VAL A 25 -17.17 -5.96 11.61
CA VAL A 25 -16.18 -6.46 10.66
C VAL A 25 -15.40 -7.58 11.33
N ASP A 26 -15.29 -8.76 10.68
CA ASP A 26 -14.36 -9.79 11.13
C ASP A 26 -12.91 -9.28 11.00
N GLY A 27 -12.04 -9.69 11.91
CA GLY A 27 -10.67 -9.22 11.94
C GLY A 27 -9.91 -9.48 10.64
N TRP A 28 -10.25 -10.59 9.96
CA TRP A 28 -9.70 -10.93 8.66
C TRP A 28 -10.05 -9.92 7.57
N ASP A 29 -11.27 -9.40 7.57
CA ASP A 29 -11.72 -8.41 6.56
C ASP A 29 -11.23 -7.02 6.90
N PHE A 30 -11.14 -6.71 8.20
CA PHE A 30 -10.60 -5.45 8.67
C PHE A 30 -9.16 -5.21 8.17
N LYS A 31 -8.37 -6.28 8.06
CA LYS A 31 -7.02 -6.25 7.47
C LYS A 31 -7.02 -5.56 6.10
N GLN A 32 -7.95 -5.89 5.21
CA GLN A 32 -7.99 -5.34 3.84
C GLN A 32 -8.24 -3.83 3.86
N TYR A 33 -9.12 -3.36 4.75
CA TYR A 33 -9.41 -1.93 4.90
C TYR A 33 -8.24 -1.14 5.47
N VAL A 34 -7.52 -1.67 6.47
CA VAL A 34 -6.34 -0.96 7.00
C VAL A 34 -5.22 -0.93 5.97
N LEU A 35 -4.92 -2.06 5.34
CA LEU A 35 -3.83 -2.15 4.36
C LEU A 35 -4.09 -1.31 3.13
N GLY A 36 -5.29 -1.37 2.55
CA GLY A 36 -5.60 -0.54 1.38
C GLY A 36 -5.66 0.95 1.72
N THR A 37 -6.04 1.33 2.94
CA THR A 37 -5.98 2.73 3.39
C THR A 37 -4.54 3.20 3.59
N LEU A 38 -3.67 2.36 4.18
CA LEU A 38 -2.24 2.63 4.29
C LEU A 38 -1.59 2.77 2.93
N PHE A 39 -1.92 1.86 2.00
CA PHE A 39 -1.44 1.90 0.63
C PHE A 39 -1.89 3.18 -0.08
N TYR A 40 -3.18 3.53 0.02
CA TYR A 40 -3.73 4.76 -0.54
C TYR A 40 -3.04 6.01 0.01
N ARG A 41 -2.84 6.09 1.33
CA ARG A 41 -2.07 7.17 1.96
C ARG A 41 -0.67 7.26 1.37
N PHE A 42 0.04 6.14 1.30
CA PHE A 42 1.41 6.11 0.78
C PHE A 42 1.50 6.59 -0.67
N ILE A 43 0.68 6.04 -1.58
CA ILE A 43 0.74 6.46 -2.98
C ILE A 43 0.34 7.93 -3.14
N SER A 44 -0.58 8.43 -2.31
CA SER A 44 -0.98 9.84 -2.30
C SER A 44 0.14 10.77 -1.85
N GLU A 45 0.86 10.43 -0.78
CA GLU A 45 1.99 11.22 -0.28
C GLU A 45 3.18 11.12 -1.25
N ASN A 46 3.52 9.91 -1.71
CA ASN A 46 4.59 9.70 -2.68
C ASN A 46 4.34 10.43 -4.02
N PHE A 47 3.08 10.50 -4.45
CA PHE A 47 2.67 11.25 -5.63
C PHE A 47 2.81 12.76 -5.39
N THR A 48 2.32 13.27 -4.25
CA THR A 48 2.43 14.70 -3.89
C THR A 48 3.89 15.14 -3.86
N ASP A 49 4.75 14.40 -3.16
CA ASP A 49 6.17 14.72 -3.09
C ASP A 49 6.87 14.68 -4.45
N TYR A 50 6.42 13.81 -5.36
CA TYR A 50 6.97 13.73 -6.71
C TYR A 50 6.61 14.98 -7.53
N ILE A 51 5.36 15.44 -7.42
CA ILE A 51 4.91 16.66 -8.12
C ILE A 51 5.57 17.91 -7.53
N GLU A 52 5.63 18.00 -6.21
CA GLU A 52 6.20 19.17 -5.52
C GLU A 52 7.74 19.18 -5.63
N ALA A 53 8.38 18.01 -5.73
CA ALA A 53 9.82 17.86 -5.95
C ALA A 53 10.73 18.69 -4.99
N GLY A 54 10.22 19.01 -3.79
CA GLY A 54 10.90 19.86 -2.81
C GLY A 54 10.81 21.37 -3.07
N ASP A 55 9.93 21.80 -3.99
CA ASP A 55 9.61 23.20 -4.24
C ASP A 55 8.44 23.64 -3.36
N ASP A 56 8.75 24.37 -2.28
CA ASP A 56 7.77 24.92 -1.33
C ASP A 56 6.73 25.87 -1.96
N SER A 57 6.93 26.31 -3.21
CA SER A 57 5.97 27.15 -3.93
C SER A 57 4.83 26.36 -4.58
N ILE A 58 4.96 25.03 -4.67
CA ILE A 58 3.95 24.12 -5.22
C ILE A 58 3.22 23.45 -4.06
N ASP A 59 1.91 23.71 -3.92
CA ASP A 59 1.02 22.94 -3.04
C ASP A 59 0.03 22.18 -3.91
N TYR A 60 0.45 20.99 -4.37
CA TYR A 60 -0.33 20.20 -5.33
C TYR A 60 -1.73 19.90 -4.79
N ALA A 61 -1.86 19.73 -3.47
CA ALA A 61 -3.13 19.42 -2.86
C ALA A 61 -4.12 20.59 -2.76
N SER A 62 -3.66 21.82 -3.01
CA SER A 62 -4.52 23.00 -3.05
C SER A 62 -4.91 23.42 -4.47
N MET A 63 -4.35 22.76 -5.50
CA MET A 63 -4.73 22.97 -6.91
C MET A 63 -6.11 22.40 -7.21
N GLY A 64 -6.79 22.98 -8.21
CA GLY A 64 -7.97 22.41 -8.83
C GLY A 64 -7.63 21.26 -9.77
N ASP A 65 -8.50 20.25 -9.85
CA ASP A 65 -8.34 19.14 -10.79
C ASP A 65 -8.32 19.61 -12.27
N ASP A 66 -8.98 20.74 -12.54
CA ASP A 66 -9.06 21.41 -13.85
C ASP A 66 -7.80 22.20 -14.22
N GLU A 67 -6.88 22.40 -13.28
CA GLU A 67 -5.58 23.03 -13.52
C GLU A 67 -4.55 22.03 -14.09
N ILE A 68 -4.86 20.74 -14.07
CA ILE A 68 -3.99 19.68 -14.58
C ILE A 68 -4.23 19.49 -16.07
N ASP A 69 -3.20 19.75 -16.88
CA ASP A 69 -3.30 19.50 -18.31
C ASP A 69 -3.07 18.00 -18.67
N ASP A 70 -3.69 17.56 -19.77
CA ASP A 70 -3.64 16.15 -20.20
C ASP A 70 -2.23 15.67 -20.56
N GLU A 71 -1.34 16.59 -20.98
CA GLU A 71 0.04 16.25 -21.37
C GLU A 71 0.91 16.01 -20.12
N GLN A 72 0.80 16.88 -19.11
CA GLN A 72 1.39 16.69 -17.79
C GLN A 72 0.93 15.37 -17.18
N LYS A 73 -0.38 15.12 -17.20
CA LYS A 73 -0.95 13.87 -16.71
C LYS A 73 -0.31 12.65 -17.39
N ARG A 74 -0.17 12.67 -18.72
CA ARG A 74 0.46 11.59 -19.48
C ARG A 74 1.91 11.35 -19.04
N VAL A 75 2.73 12.40 -18.97
CA VAL A 75 4.14 12.30 -18.56
C VAL A 75 4.26 11.74 -17.14
N ILE A 76 3.38 12.16 -16.23
CA ILE A 76 3.37 11.65 -14.86
C ILE A 76 3.02 10.16 -14.81
N ILE A 77 2.06 9.70 -15.62
CA ILE A 77 1.71 8.27 -15.69
C ILE A 77 2.87 7.45 -16.25
N GLU A 78 3.58 7.95 -17.28
CA GLU A 78 4.76 7.28 -17.84
C GLU A 78 5.88 7.11 -16.80
N GLU A 79 6.08 8.07 -15.91
CA GLU A 79 7.12 7.98 -14.88
C GLU A 79 6.68 7.16 -13.65
N LYS A 80 5.47 7.42 -13.14
CA LYS A 80 4.97 6.87 -11.86
C LYS A 80 4.14 5.60 -12.00
N GLY A 81 3.59 5.38 -13.19
CA GLY A 81 2.69 4.27 -13.50
C GLY A 81 1.21 4.54 -13.18
N TYR A 82 0.87 5.62 -12.48
CA TYR A 82 -0.51 5.98 -12.11
C TYR A 82 -0.64 7.50 -11.92
N PHE A 83 -1.88 7.98 -11.82
CA PHE A 83 -2.20 9.38 -11.56
C PHE A 83 -3.22 9.54 -10.42
N ILE A 84 -3.03 10.56 -9.58
CA ILE A 84 -3.96 10.94 -8.51
C ILE A 84 -4.24 12.44 -8.63
N TYR A 85 -5.52 12.81 -8.83
CA TYR A 85 -5.92 14.21 -8.86
C TYR A 85 -5.82 14.86 -7.47
N PRO A 86 -5.65 16.20 -7.38
CA PRO A 86 -5.66 16.92 -6.10
C PRO A 86 -6.85 16.57 -5.21
N SER A 87 -8.07 16.52 -5.76
CA SER A 87 -9.29 16.16 -5.00
C SER A 87 -9.28 14.72 -4.46
N GLN A 88 -8.49 13.85 -5.11
CA GLN A 88 -8.34 12.44 -4.81
C GLN A 88 -7.13 12.14 -3.92
N LEU A 89 -6.45 13.17 -3.40
CA LEU A 89 -5.37 12.94 -2.43
C LEU A 89 -5.94 12.50 -1.08
N PHE A 90 -5.26 11.58 -0.42
CA PHE A 90 -5.61 11.06 0.90
C PHE A 90 -5.89 12.19 1.90
N LYS A 91 -4.99 13.20 1.96
CA LYS A 91 -5.14 14.35 2.86
C LYS A 91 -6.43 15.14 2.59
N ASN A 92 -6.87 15.23 1.33
CA ASN A 92 -8.07 15.97 0.94
C ASN A 92 -9.35 15.18 1.19
N VAL A 93 -9.32 13.86 0.98
CA VAL A 93 -10.44 12.98 1.35
C VAL A 93 -10.65 12.94 2.86
N VAL A 94 -9.58 12.78 3.64
CA VAL A 94 -9.64 12.70 5.11
C VAL A 94 -10.28 13.95 5.72
N LYS A 95 -9.95 15.16 5.22
CA LYS A 95 -10.51 16.44 5.71
C LYS A 95 -12.04 16.42 5.83
N ASN A 96 -12.72 15.74 4.90
CA ASN A 96 -14.19 15.71 4.83
C ASN A 96 -14.80 14.35 5.16
N ALA A 97 -13.99 13.32 5.44
CA ALA A 97 -14.44 11.93 5.55
C ALA A 97 -15.58 11.74 6.57
N SER A 98 -15.47 12.35 7.75
CA SER A 98 -16.49 12.21 8.83
C SER A 98 -17.84 12.85 8.50
N ASN A 99 -17.87 13.81 7.56
CA ASN A 99 -19.08 14.53 7.18
C ASN A 99 -19.60 14.12 5.79
N ASN A 100 -18.91 13.20 5.11
CA ASN A 100 -19.25 12.80 3.75
C ASN A 100 -20.29 11.65 3.76
N ALA A 101 -21.53 11.99 3.40
CA ALA A 101 -22.64 11.03 3.29
C ALA A 101 -22.50 10.05 2.11
N ASN A 102 -21.55 10.29 1.20
CA ASN A 102 -21.25 9.49 0.02
C ASN A 102 -19.82 8.91 0.05
N LEU A 103 -19.16 8.88 1.22
CA LEU A 103 -17.76 8.49 1.35
C LEU A 103 -17.45 7.14 0.68
N ASN A 104 -18.33 6.15 0.84
CA ASN A 104 -18.15 4.83 0.23
C ASN A 104 -18.12 4.88 -1.31
N THR A 105 -18.99 5.68 -1.93
CA THR A 105 -19.03 5.81 -3.40
C THR A 105 -17.91 6.67 -3.92
N ASP A 106 -17.53 7.72 -3.18
CA ASP A 106 -16.44 8.60 -3.56
C ASP A 106 -15.10 7.86 -3.51
N LEU A 107 -14.87 7.04 -2.46
CA LEU A 107 -13.68 6.18 -2.39
C LEU A 107 -13.64 5.13 -3.51
N ASP A 108 -14.76 4.49 -3.83
CA ASP A 108 -14.84 3.54 -4.95
C ASP A 108 -14.49 4.21 -6.29
N GLN A 109 -14.97 5.44 -6.53
CA GLN A 109 -14.65 6.21 -7.71
C GLN A 109 -13.18 6.65 -7.74
N ILE A 110 -12.62 7.05 -6.60
CA ILE A 110 -11.21 7.40 -6.47
C ILE A 110 -10.33 6.20 -6.82
N PHE A 111 -10.59 5.04 -6.23
CA PHE A 111 -9.80 3.83 -6.52
C PHE A 111 -9.91 3.42 -7.98
N LYS A 112 -11.11 3.46 -8.58
CA LYS A 112 -11.29 3.24 -10.02
C LYS A 112 -10.58 4.27 -10.89
N SER A 113 -10.54 5.54 -10.46
CA SER A 113 -9.81 6.61 -11.16
C SER A 113 -8.30 6.35 -11.14
N ILE A 114 -7.75 5.97 -9.99
CA ILE A 114 -6.33 5.64 -9.83
C ILE A 114 -5.98 4.42 -10.69
N GLU A 115 -6.76 3.33 -10.60
CA GLU A 115 -6.52 2.14 -11.43
C GLU A 115 -6.71 2.39 -12.93
N GLY A 116 -7.72 3.17 -13.28
CA GLY A 116 -8.02 3.54 -14.67
C GLY A 116 -7.05 4.55 -15.27
N SER A 117 -6.27 5.26 -14.44
CA SER A 117 -5.29 6.24 -14.93
C SER A 117 -4.19 5.60 -15.79
N ALA A 118 -3.84 4.35 -15.51
CA ALA A 118 -2.82 3.59 -16.21
C ALA A 118 -3.35 2.91 -17.50
N ALA A 119 -4.64 3.04 -17.83
CA ALA A 119 -5.23 2.35 -18.96
C ALA A 119 -4.54 2.73 -20.29
N GLY A 120 -4.02 1.73 -21.00
CA GLY A 120 -3.25 1.94 -22.23
C GLY A 120 -1.78 2.32 -22.04
N PHE A 121 -1.28 2.40 -20.81
CA PHE A 121 0.14 2.57 -20.49
C PHE A 121 0.79 1.22 -20.13
N GLU A 122 2.13 1.18 -20.12
CA GLU A 122 2.88 -0.04 -19.76
C GLU A 122 2.57 -0.52 -18.32
N SER A 123 2.25 0.41 -17.42
CA SER A 123 1.93 0.15 -16.02
C SER A 123 0.51 -0.38 -15.77
N GLU A 124 -0.33 -0.55 -16.80
CA GLU A 124 -1.74 -0.93 -16.62
C GLU A 124 -1.88 -2.19 -15.75
N GLN A 125 -1.11 -3.24 -16.06
CA GLN A 125 -1.20 -4.51 -15.33
C GLN A 125 -0.67 -4.43 -13.91
N ASP A 126 0.18 -3.45 -13.59
CA ASP A 126 0.76 -3.28 -12.26
C ASP A 126 -0.21 -2.59 -11.30
N ILE A 127 -1.07 -1.70 -11.82
CA ILE A 127 -2.02 -0.92 -11.01
C ILE A 127 -3.43 -1.55 -11.01
N LYS A 128 -3.82 -2.20 -12.10
CA LYS A 128 -5.18 -2.74 -12.24
C LYS A 128 -5.52 -3.75 -11.15
N GLY A 129 -6.65 -3.50 -10.48
CA GLY A 129 -7.19 -4.35 -9.44
C GLY A 129 -6.43 -4.32 -8.12
N LEU A 130 -5.49 -3.39 -7.90
CA LEU A 130 -4.83 -3.23 -6.61
C LEU A 130 -5.86 -3.00 -5.49
N PHE A 131 -6.87 -2.17 -5.69
CA PHE A 131 -7.90 -1.87 -4.70
C PHE A 131 -9.09 -2.84 -4.73
N ALA A 132 -9.05 -3.91 -5.52
CA ALA A 132 -10.17 -4.85 -5.67
C ALA A 132 -10.58 -5.53 -4.35
N ASP A 133 -9.64 -5.71 -3.42
CA ASP A 133 -9.90 -6.26 -2.09
C ASP A 133 -10.46 -5.23 -1.10
N PHE A 134 -10.51 -3.94 -1.45
CA PHE A 134 -11.10 -2.87 -0.63
C PHE A 134 -12.55 -2.61 -1.06
N ASP A 135 -13.47 -3.46 -0.62
CA ASP A 135 -14.89 -3.28 -0.91
C ASP A 135 -15.53 -2.22 0.00
N THR A 136 -15.67 -1.00 -0.50
CA THR A 136 -16.30 0.14 0.20
C THR A 136 -17.81 -0.07 0.43
N THR A 137 -18.43 -1.02 -0.26
CA THR A 137 -19.87 -1.30 -0.22
C THR A 137 -20.22 -2.54 0.59
N SER A 138 -19.23 -3.26 1.11
CA SER A 138 -19.39 -4.51 1.84
C SER A 138 -20.38 -4.38 3.00
N ASN A 139 -21.26 -5.38 3.14
CA ASN A 139 -22.12 -5.49 4.33
C ASN A 139 -21.33 -5.76 5.61
N ARG A 140 -20.05 -6.14 5.50
CA ARG A 140 -19.15 -6.30 6.65
C ARG A 140 -18.81 -4.95 7.29
N LEU A 141 -18.83 -3.85 6.54
CA LEU A 141 -18.69 -2.49 7.08
C LEU A 141 -19.97 -1.99 7.78
N GLY A 142 -21.09 -2.67 7.62
CA GLY A 142 -22.37 -2.32 8.22
C GLY A 142 -23.54 -2.47 7.25
N ASN A 143 -24.75 -2.49 7.80
CA ASN A 143 -25.97 -2.76 7.03
C ASN A 143 -26.55 -1.50 6.36
N SER A 144 -26.17 -0.30 6.81
CA SER A 144 -26.60 0.99 6.25
C SER A 144 -25.44 1.74 5.61
N VAL A 145 -25.73 2.63 4.65
CA VAL A 145 -24.71 3.52 4.05
C VAL A 145 -24.05 4.39 5.12
N ALA A 146 -24.84 4.89 6.09
CA ALA A 146 -24.33 5.66 7.21
C ALA A 146 -23.31 4.88 8.06
N ASP A 147 -23.58 3.60 8.35
CA ASP A 147 -22.64 2.75 9.09
C ASP A 147 -21.34 2.52 8.31
N LYS A 148 -21.46 2.25 7.00
CA LYS A 148 -20.31 2.05 6.11
C LYS A 148 -19.43 3.29 6.10
N ASN A 149 -20.02 4.46 5.86
CA ASN A 149 -19.29 5.73 5.85
C ASN A 149 -18.67 6.05 7.19
N ARG A 150 -19.37 5.82 8.30
CA ARG A 150 -18.81 6.02 9.65
C ARG A 150 -17.56 5.16 9.86
N ARG A 151 -17.57 3.88 9.45
CA ARG A 151 -16.41 3.00 9.60
C ARG A 151 -15.28 3.34 8.65
N LEU A 152 -15.59 3.63 7.39
CA LEU A 152 -14.59 4.09 6.42
C LEU A 152 -13.89 5.37 6.91
N ALA A 153 -14.66 6.33 7.43
CA ALA A 153 -14.12 7.54 8.03
C ALA A 153 -13.24 7.23 9.26
N ALA A 154 -13.64 6.30 10.12
CA ALA A 154 -12.81 5.86 11.26
C ALA A 154 -11.47 5.26 10.80
N VAL A 155 -11.47 4.42 9.75
CA VAL A 155 -10.25 3.86 9.18
C VAL A 155 -9.36 4.96 8.57
N LEU A 156 -9.93 5.86 7.77
CA LEU A 156 -9.22 6.98 7.15
C LEU A 156 -8.58 7.90 8.20
N ASN A 157 -9.37 8.37 9.18
CA ASN A 157 -8.88 9.23 10.25
C ASN A 157 -7.84 8.51 11.13
N GLY A 158 -8.08 7.24 11.38
CA GLY A 158 -7.17 6.37 12.11
C GLY A 158 -5.79 6.28 11.45
N VAL A 159 -5.77 6.03 10.15
CA VAL A 159 -4.53 5.98 9.35
C VAL A 159 -3.90 7.37 9.22
N ALA A 160 -4.70 8.44 9.12
CA ALA A 160 -4.18 9.81 9.09
C ALA A 160 -3.51 10.22 10.41
N GLY A 161 -3.98 9.70 11.55
CA GLY A 161 -3.40 9.94 12.87
C GLY A 161 -2.07 9.22 13.14
N LEU A 162 -1.59 8.41 12.19
CA LEU A 162 -0.26 7.81 12.27
C LEU A 162 0.81 8.88 12.01
N ASP A 163 1.54 9.26 13.06
CA ASP A 163 2.65 10.21 12.99
C ASP A 163 3.97 9.48 12.70
N PHE A 164 4.32 9.38 11.41
CA PHE A 164 5.57 8.78 10.95
C PHE A 164 6.51 9.79 10.28
N GLY A 165 6.22 11.10 10.33
CA GLY A 165 6.92 12.06 9.48
C GLY A 165 6.80 11.68 8.00
N ASP A 166 7.84 11.95 7.20
CA ASP A 166 7.86 11.58 5.79
C ASP A 166 8.04 10.08 5.61
N PHE A 167 7.13 9.42 4.89
CA PHE A 167 7.19 7.98 4.61
C PHE A 167 8.50 7.54 3.96
N LYS A 168 9.19 8.46 3.25
CA LYS A 168 10.50 8.24 2.62
C LYS A 168 11.66 8.14 3.62
N ASP A 169 11.56 8.83 4.75
CA ASP A 169 12.64 8.93 5.74
C ASP A 169 12.50 7.93 6.89
N ASN A 170 11.45 7.11 6.87
CA ASN A 170 11.23 6.12 7.92
C ASN A 170 12.25 4.98 7.85
N HIS A 171 12.97 4.81 8.96
CA HIS A 171 13.97 3.75 9.15
C HIS A 171 13.37 2.33 9.21
N ILE A 172 12.04 2.19 9.35
CA ILE A 172 11.34 0.90 9.37
C ILE A 172 10.57 0.67 8.07
N ASP A 173 10.48 -0.59 7.64
CA ASP A 173 9.49 -1.01 6.64
C ASP A 173 8.11 -1.03 7.30
N LEU A 174 7.53 0.17 7.37
CA LEU A 174 6.31 0.46 8.08
C LEU A 174 5.13 -0.38 7.57
N PHE A 175 5.06 -0.58 6.25
CA PHE A 175 3.99 -1.36 5.67
C PHE A 175 4.18 -2.85 5.90
N GLY A 176 5.39 -3.38 5.76
CA GLY A 176 5.72 -4.75 6.11
C GLY A 176 5.46 -5.04 7.59
N ASP A 177 5.78 -4.10 8.48
CA ASP A 177 5.48 -4.19 9.91
C ASP A 177 3.98 -4.12 10.21
N ALA A 178 3.23 -3.23 9.53
CA ALA A 178 1.78 -3.16 9.64
C ALA A 178 1.13 -4.46 9.16
N TYR A 179 1.60 -4.97 8.02
CA TYR A 179 1.12 -6.19 7.40
C TYR A 179 1.40 -7.42 8.26
N GLU A 180 2.65 -7.60 8.72
CA GLU A 180 3.05 -8.68 9.61
C GLU A 180 2.24 -8.63 10.91
N PHE A 181 2.04 -7.44 11.48
CA PHE A 181 1.22 -7.27 12.68
C PHE A 181 -0.23 -7.64 12.43
N LEU A 182 -0.84 -7.13 11.36
CA LEU A 182 -2.24 -7.43 11.01
C LEU A 182 -2.43 -8.93 10.75
N ILE A 183 -1.54 -9.58 10.01
CA ILE A 183 -1.58 -11.04 9.85
C ILE A 183 -1.40 -11.75 11.17
N SER A 184 -0.35 -11.46 11.95
CA SER A 184 -0.06 -12.18 13.19
C SER A 184 -1.23 -12.07 14.19
N ASN A 185 -1.81 -10.88 14.29
CA ASN A 185 -2.90 -10.60 15.21
C ASN A 185 -4.24 -11.20 14.74
N TYR A 186 -4.51 -11.25 13.43
CA TYR A 186 -5.77 -11.77 12.90
C TYR A 186 -5.73 -13.25 12.49
N ALA A 187 -4.57 -13.81 12.14
CA ALA A 187 -4.37 -15.25 11.98
C ALA A 187 -4.49 -15.98 13.32
N ALA A 188 -3.97 -15.41 14.40
CA ALA A 188 -4.13 -15.95 15.75
C ALA A 188 -5.59 -15.96 16.23
N ASN A 189 -6.40 -14.98 15.81
CA ASN A 189 -7.80 -14.83 16.21
C ASN A 189 -8.80 -15.56 15.30
N ALA A 190 -8.49 -15.76 14.01
CA ALA A 190 -9.44 -16.32 13.05
C ALA A 190 -9.57 -17.85 13.08
N GLY A 191 -8.67 -18.58 13.77
CA GLY A 191 -8.67 -20.06 13.79
C GLY A 191 -8.52 -20.71 12.40
N LYS A 192 -8.32 -19.91 11.34
CA LYS A 192 -8.09 -20.35 9.97
C LYS A 192 -6.60 -20.65 9.82
N SER A 193 -6.24 -21.91 9.97
CA SER A 193 -4.89 -22.45 9.71
C SER A 193 -4.65 -22.72 8.20
N GLY A 194 -5.30 -21.99 7.31
CA GLY A 194 -5.34 -22.29 5.88
C GLY A 194 -4.37 -21.44 5.05
N GLY A 195 -3.13 -21.90 4.90
CA GLY A 195 -2.34 -21.74 3.67
C GLY A 195 -1.40 -20.54 3.54
N GLU A 196 -1.68 -19.39 4.14
CA GLU A 196 -0.83 -18.20 4.01
C GLU A 196 0.17 -18.10 5.19
N PHE A 197 1.45 -18.35 4.90
CA PHE A 197 2.54 -18.18 5.87
C PHE A 197 3.35 -16.94 5.51
N PHE A 198 3.47 -16.00 6.44
CA PHE A 198 4.41 -14.88 6.31
C PHE A 198 5.82 -15.37 6.66
N THR A 199 6.80 -15.11 5.80
CA THR A 199 8.21 -15.40 6.12
C THR A 199 8.71 -14.40 7.15
N PRO A 200 9.09 -14.82 8.38
CA PRO A 200 9.57 -13.88 9.40
C PRO A 200 10.80 -13.11 8.93
N GLN A 201 10.91 -11.84 9.30
CA GLN A 201 11.98 -10.95 8.81
C GLN A 201 13.40 -11.51 9.01
N ASN A 202 13.65 -12.18 10.14
CA ASN A 202 14.94 -12.80 10.43
C ASN A 202 15.25 -13.99 9.50
N VAL A 203 14.23 -14.77 9.12
CA VAL A 203 14.36 -15.86 8.14
C VAL A 203 14.61 -15.29 6.76
N SER A 204 13.81 -14.30 6.34
CA SER A 204 14.00 -13.63 5.05
C SER A 204 15.40 -13.02 4.92
N LYS A 205 15.87 -12.33 5.98
CA LYS A 205 17.22 -11.77 6.03
C LYS A 205 18.28 -12.84 5.82
N LEU A 206 18.20 -13.95 6.54
CA LEU A 206 19.18 -15.04 6.41
C LEU A 206 19.17 -15.63 5.00
N ILE A 207 17.99 -15.89 4.43
CA ILE A 207 17.87 -16.44 3.07
C ILE A 207 18.44 -15.46 2.04
N SER A 208 18.14 -14.17 2.15
CA SER A 208 18.71 -13.14 1.28
C SER A 208 20.24 -13.07 1.42
N GLU A 209 20.80 -13.14 2.63
CA GLU A 209 22.25 -13.16 2.83
C GLU A 209 22.92 -14.40 2.22
N LEU A 210 22.27 -15.57 2.33
CA LEU A 210 22.77 -16.82 1.75
C LEU A 210 22.72 -16.82 0.22
N ALA A 211 21.59 -16.42 -0.37
CA ALA A 211 21.41 -16.40 -1.81
C ALA A 211 22.41 -15.48 -2.52
N MET A 212 22.85 -14.44 -1.81
CA MET A 212 23.66 -13.35 -2.35
C MET A 212 25.14 -13.49 -1.98
N HIS A 213 25.50 -14.53 -1.22
CA HIS A 213 26.86 -14.71 -0.74
C HIS A 213 27.85 -14.88 -1.90
N GLY A 214 28.84 -13.97 -1.96
CA GLY A 214 29.89 -14.00 -2.99
C GLY A 214 29.46 -13.47 -4.37
N GLN A 215 28.27 -12.86 -4.49
CA GLN A 215 27.84 -12.20 -5.72
C GLN A 215 28.25 -10.72 -5.72
N GLU A 216 28.97 -10.29 -6.76
CA GLU A 216 29.35 -8.87 -6.95
C GLU A 216 28.23 -8.05 -7.59
N SER A 217 27.38 -8.69 -8.39
CA SER A 217 26.22 -8.09 -9.05
C SER A 217 25.09 -9.11 -9.19
N VAL A 218 23.86 -8.62 -9.21
CA VAL A 218 22.64 -9.44 -9.33
C VAL A 218 21.77 -8.85 -10.42
N ASN A 219 21.51 -9.63 -11.46
CA ASN A 219 20.67 -9.19 -12.57
C ASN A 219 19.17 -9.23 -12.21
N LYS A 220 18.72 -10.32 -11.59
CA LYS A 220 17.31 -10.63 -11.28
C LYS A 220 17.24 -11.40 -9.98
N ILE A 221 16.14 -11.20 -9.27
CA ILE A 221 15.75 -12.04 -8.13
C ILE A 221 14.40 -12.65 -8.47
N TYR A 222 14.27 -13.97 -8.32
CA TYR A 222 13.04 -14.69 -8.63
C TYR A 222 12.54 -15.50 -7.43
N ASP A 223 11.25 -15.34 -7.12
CA ASP A 223 10.54 -16.11 -6.10
C ASP A 223 9.27 -16.75 -6.68
N PRO A 224 9.23 -18.07 -6.89
CA PRO A 224 8.11 -18.75 -7.55
C PRO A 224 6.84 -18.88 -6.68
N ALA A 225 6.90 -18.50 -5.40
CA ALA A 225 5.77 -18.51 -4.48
C ALA A 225 5.91 -17.32 -3.51
N CYS A 226 5.90 -16.12 -4.08
CA CYS A 226 6.44 -14.93 -3.42
C CYS A 226 5.62 -14.43 -2.23
N GLY A 227 4.40 -14.95 -2.03
CA GLY A 227 3.52 -14.47 -0.98
C GLY A 227 3.33 -12.96 -1.09
N SER A 228 3.52 -12.24 0.01
CA SER A 228 3.47 -10.77 0.07
C SER A 228 4.65 -10.05 -0.62
N GLY A 229 5.56 -10.75 -1.29
CA GLY A 229 6.78 -10.19 -1.88
C GLY A 229 7.84 -9.79 -0.86
N SER A 230 7.64 -10.07 0.43
CA SER A 230 8.53 -9.59 1.51
C SER A 230 9.96 -10.14 1.41
N LEU A 231 10.16 -11.38 0.94
CA LEU A 231 11.49 -11.94 0.73
C LEU A 231 12.26 -11.20 -0.37
N LEU A 232 11.59 -10.89 -1.48
CA LEU A 232 12.16 -10.11 -2.59
C LEU A 232 12.62 -8.72 -2.09
N LEU A 233 11.81 -8.07 -1.26
CA LEU A 233 12.11 -6.76 -0.68
C LEU A 233 13.26 -6.77 0.33
N GLN A 234 13.41 -7.85 1.10
CA GLN A 234 14.56 -8.02 1.99
C GLN A 234 15.87 -8.15 1.20
N ALA A 235 15.83 -8.75 0.01
CA ALA A 235 16.99 -8.79 -0.86
C ALA A 235 17.35 -7.37 -1.37
N LYS A 236 16.37 -6.53 -1.73
CA LYS A 236 16.60 -5.11 -2.11
C LYS A 236 17.42 -4.36 -1.05
N LYS A 237 16.99 -4.41 0.22
CA LYS A 237 17.65 -3.70 1.35
C LYS A 237 19.14 -4.05 1.52
N ARG A 238 19.57 -5.23 1.06
CA ARG A 238 20.99 -5.64 1.12
C ARG A 238 21.79 -5.14 -0.08
N PHE A 239 21.09 -4.83 -1.17
CA PHE A 239 21.61 -4.35 -2.44
C PHE A 239 21.43 -2.85 -2.65
N ASP A 240 21.04 -2.05 -1.66
CA ASP A 240 21.05 -0.57 -1.81
C ASP A 240 22.45 -0.01 -2.20
N LYS A 241 23.51 -0.83 -2.12
CA LYS A 241 24.87 -0.51 -2.62
C LYS A 241 25.15 -0.98 -4.07
N HIS A 242 24.33 -1.85 -4.67
CA HIS A 242 24.48 -2.40 -6.02
C HIS A 242 23.10 -2.63 -6.65
N GLU A 243 22.78 -1.94 -7.75
CA GLU A 243 21.44 -2.04 -8.36
C GLU A 243 21.12 -3.48 -8.83
N VAL A 244 19.92 -3.97 -8.47
CA VAL A 244 19.33 -5.15 -9.12
C VAL A 244 18.92 -4.71 -10.53
N GLU A 245 19.69 -5.12 -11.54
CA GLU A 245 19.65 -4.51 -12.87
C GLU A 245 18.27 -4.59 -13.55
N GLN A 246 17.70 -5.80 -13.60
CA GLN A 246 16.45 -6.10 -14.32
C GLN A 246 15.23 -6.22 -13.41
N GLY A 247 15.39 -6.17 -12.08
CA GLY A 247 14.28 -6.10 -11.12
C GLY A 247 13.91 -7.43 -10.44
N PHE A 248 12.72 -7.41 -9.83
CA PHE A 248 12.18 -8.47 -8.97
C PHE A 248 11.09 -9.26 -9.69
N PHE A 249 11.19 -10.58 -9.67
CA PHE A 249 10.26 -11.48 -10.34
C PHE A 249 9.59 -12.37 -9.31
N GLY A 250 8.26 -12.49 -9.37
CA GLY A 250 7.48 -13.25 -8.41
C GLY A 250 6.30 -13.96 -9.06
N GLN A 251 5.88 -15.08 -8.47
CA GLN A 251 4.62 -15.73 -8.81
C GLN A 251 3.84 -16.00 -7.52
N GLU A 252 2.53 -15.77 -7.55
CA GLU A 252 1.63 -16.05 -6.44
C GLU A 252 0.30 -16.62 -6.98
N ILE A 253 -0.24 -17.65 -6.33
CA ILE A 253 -1.47 -18.33 -6.77
C ILE A 253 -2.73 -17.70 -6.17
N ASN A 254 -2.61 -17.09 -4.98
CA ASN A 254 -3.71 -16.45 -4.29
C ASN A 254 -3.86 -15.00 -4.74
N HIS A 255 -5.01 -14.67 -5.34
CA HIS A 255 -5.27 -13.34 -5.90
C HIS A 255 -5.13 -12.18 -4.90
N THR A 256 -5.58 -12.34 -3.65
CA THR A 256 -5.47 -11.29 -2.63
C THR A 256 -4.02 -11.11 -2.20
N THR A 257 -3.25 -12.20 -2.07
CA THR A 257 -1.82 -12.15 -1.75
C THR A 257 -0.99 -11.61 -2.92
N PHE A 258 -1.39 -11.90 -4.15
CA PHE A 258 -0.85 -11.33 -5.38
C PHE A 258 -1.00 -9.79 -5.42
N ASN A 259 -2.20 -9.28 -5.14
CA ASN A 259 -2.46 -7.84 -5.06
C ASN A 259 -1.57 -7.16 -4.02
N LEU A 260 -1.48 -7.80 -2.86
CA LEU A 260 -0.63 -7.32 -1.80
C LEU A 260 0.85 -7.30 -2.20
N ALA A 261 1.37 -8.33 -2.87
CA ALA A 261 2.75 -8.35 -3.33
C ALA A 261 3.06 -7.14 -4.20
N ARG A 262 2.16 -6.82 -5.14
CA ARG A 262 2.26 -5.64 -6.01
C ARG A 262 2.20 -4.33 -5.21
N MET A 263 1.24 -4.18 -4.28
CA MET A 263 1.21 -3.01 -3.38
C MET A 263 2.55 -2.85 -2.64
N ASN A 264 3.07 -3.96 -2.10
CA ASN A 264 4.29 -3.96 -1.29
C ASN A 264 5.53 -3.52 -2.09
N MET A 265 5.58 -3.82 -3.39
CA MET A 265 6.61 -3.32 -4.31
C MET A 265 6.54 -1.80 -4.45
N PHE A 266 5.35 -1.25 -4.70
CA PHE A 266 5.15 0.21 -4.78
C PHE A 266 5.53 0.91 -3.48
N LEU A 267 5.16 0.33 -2.34
CA LEU A 267 5.47 0.85 -1.00
C LEU A 267 6.96 0.92 -0.71
N HIS A 268 7.73 0.01 -1.29
CA HIS A 268 9.18 0.04 -1.22
C HIS A 268 9.82 0.89 -2.32
N ASN A 269 9.04 1.75 -2.99
CA ASN A 269 9.47 2.62 -4.06
C ASN A 269 10.21 1.85 -5.17
N ILE A 270 9.70 0.67 -5.53
CA ILE A 270 10.14 -0.06 -6.71
C ILE A 270 9.24 0.38 -7.85
N ASN A 271 9.85 0.97 -8.89
CA ASN A 271 9.12 1.42 -10.07
C ASN A 271 8.45 0.22 -10.76
N TYR A 272 7.29 0.44 -11.39
CA TYR A 272 6.54 -0.61 -12.08
C TYR A 272 7.38 -1.35 -13.13
N SER A 273 8.32 -0.65 -13.80
CA SER A 273 9.26 -1.25 -14.76
C SER A 273 10.31 -2.20 -14.14
N LYS A 274 10.40 -2.26 -12.80
CA LYS A 274 11.40 -3.01 -12.03
C LYS A 274 10.82 -4.14 -11.19
N PHE A 275 9.54 -4.45 -11.31
CA PHE A 275 8.99 -5.67 -10.74
C PHE A 275 8.02 -6.37 -11.70
N TYR A 276 7.94 -7.68 -11.59
CA TYR A 276 7.12 -8.55 -12.44
C TYR A 276 6.50 -9.63 -11.56
N ILE A 277 5.29 -9.39 -11.08
CA ILE A 277 4.55 -10.37 -10.27
C ILE A 277 3.45 -10.95 -11.14
N GLU A 278 3.42 -12.28 -11.24
CA GLU A 278 2.43 -13.01 -12.04
C GLU A 278 1.45 -13.76 -11.13
N LEU A 279 0.18 -13.76 -11.53
CA LEU A 279 -0.84 -14.61 -10.91
C LEU A 279 -0.74 -16.02 -11.52
N GLY A 280 -0.39 -17.02 -10.70
CA GLY A 280 -0.13 -18.40 -11.11
C GLY A 280 -1.34 -19.33 -11.17
#